data_AF-X1I2L5-F1
#
_entry.id   AF-X1I2L5-F1
#
_cell.length_a   1.000
_cell.length_b   1.000
_cell.length_c   1.000
_cell.angle_alpha   90.00
_cell.angle_beta   90.00
_cell.angle_gamma   90.00
#
_symmetry.space_group_name_H-M   'P 1'
#
loop_
_entity.id
_entity.type
_entity.pdbx_description
1 polymer ?
#
loop_
_entity_poly.entity_id
_entity_poly.type
_entity_poly.pdbx_seq_one_letter_code
_entity_poly.pdbx_strand_id
1 'polypeptide(L)'
;ADKYYTYLADIKITKDYLSLPFRVKIEISKRTDENYRWKLQLIKSPCSIYSVLFKTATLEQLYTDKQLCLKERSQPKDLFDLWYISQVLKMPYKTEVEIDKKMLRRDLRKFLPIDFHKVIEEL
;
A
#
# COMPACT_ATOMS: atom_id res chain seq x y z
N ALA A 1 -10.24 -3.50 -17.39
CA ALA A 1 -8.81 -3.58 -17.78
C ALA A 1 -8.30 -4.96 -17.41
N ASP A 2 -8.13 -5.82 -18.41
CA ASP A 2 -7.70 -7.20 -18.17
C ASP A 2 -6.29 -7.22 -17.58
N LYS A 3 -6.15 -7.96 -16.48
CA LYS A 3 -4.91 -8.16 -15.72
C LYS A 3 -3.93 -9.09 -16.45
N TYR A 4 -3.76 -8.90 -17.76
CA TYR A 4 -2.93 -9.74 -18.62
C TYR A 4 -1.48 -9.85 -18.12
N TYR A 5 -0.96 -8.74 -17.61
CA TYR A 5 0.40 -8.62 -17.06
C TYR A 5 0.48 -8.86 -15.55
N THR A 6 -0.47 -9.58 -14.95
CA THR A 6 -0.46 -9.85 -13.51
C THR A 6 -0.82 -11.30 -13.25
N TYR A 7 0.02 -12.03 -12.51
CA TYR A 7 -0.39 -13.28 -11.89
C TYR A 7 -1.17 -12.97 -10.62
N LEU A 8 -2.31 -13.64 -10.45
CA LEU A 8 -3.16 -13.51 -9.27
C LEU A 8 -3.30 -14.86 -8.61
N ALA A 9 -3.11 -14.90 -7.30
CA ALA A 9 -3.46 -16.03 -6.47
C ALA A 9 -4.28 -15.53 -5.27
N ASP A 10 -5.24 -16.34 -4.84
CA ASP A 10 -6.04 -16.12 -3.65
C ASP A 10 -5.94 -17.37 -2.78
N ILE A 11 -5.42 -17.20 -1.56
CA ILE A 11 -5.30 -18.27 -0.56
C ILE A 11 -6.39 -18.02 0.48
N LYS A 12 -7.44 -18.84 0.44
CA LYS A 12 -8.50 -18.81 1.44
C LYS A 12 -8.11 -19.67 2.64
N ILE A 13 -8.14 -19.08 3.83
CA ILE A 13 -7.82 -19.74 5.10
C ILE A 13 -9.10 -19.94 5.89
N THR A 14 -9.48 -21.21 6.05
CA THR A 14 -10.64 -21.67 6.81
C THR A 14 -10.14 -22.68 7.84
N LYS A 15 -9.95 -22.24 9.08
CA LYS A 15 -9.58 -23.10 10.21
C LYS A 15 -10.63 -22.95 11.30
N ASP A 16 -10.96 -24.05 11.95
CA ASP A 16 -12.09 -24.12 12.88
C ASP A 16 -11.90 -23.23 14.12
N TYR A 17 -10.65 -22.90 14.47
CA TYR A 17 -10.33 -21.98 15.57
C TYR A 17 -10.44 -20.50 15.19
N LEU A 18 -10.60 -20.15 13.90
CA LEU A 18 -10.77 -18.76 13.47
C LEU A 18 -12.24 -18.38 13.55
N SER A 19 -12.53 -17.27 14.23
CA SER A 19 -13.90 -16.74 14.34
C SER A 19 -14.49 -16.35 12.98
N LEU A 20 -13.64 -15.87 12.07
CA LEU A 20 -14.00 -15.57 10.69
C LEU A 20 -12.90 -16.06 9.74
N PRO A 21 -13.25 -16.73 8.63
CA PRO A 21 -12.29 -17.06 7.60
C PRO A 21 -11.77 -15.79 6.92
N PHE A 22 -10.52 -15.82 6.48
CA PHE A 22 -9.92 -14.70 5.75
C PHE A 22 -9.19 -15.17 4.50
N ARG A 23 -8.82 -14.22 3.66
CA ARG A 23 -8.19 -14.46 2.36
C ARG A 23 -6.91 -13.66 2.24
N VAL A 24 -5.88 -14.29 1.69
CA VAL A 24 -4.62 -13.64 1.35
C VAL A 24 -4.54 -13.56 -0.17
N LYS A 25 -4.63 -12.33 -0.68
CA LYS A 25 -4.52 -12.04 -2.11
C LYS A 25 -3.07 -11.74 -2.45
N ILE A 26 -2.54 -12.47 -3.41
CA ILE A 26 -1.19 -12.30 -3.95
C ILE A 26 -1.31 -11.81 -5.38
N GLU A 27 -0.70 -10.68 -5.68
CA GLU A 27 -0.60 -10.13 -7.03
C GLU A 27 0.87 -9.98 -7.41
N ILE A 28 1.27 -10.51 -8.57
CA ILE A 28 2.65 -10.44 -9.07
C ILE A 28 2.61 -9.82 -10.46
N SER A 29 3.28 -8.67 -10.64
CA SER A 29 3.46 -8.07 -11.95
C SER A 29 4.39 -8.93 -12.81
N LYS A 30 4.00 -9.20 -14.06
CA LYS A 30 4.84 -9.86 -15.08
C LYS A 30 5.84 -8.91 -15.72
N ARG A 31 5.63 -7.60 -15.57
CA ARG A 31 6.50 -6.57 -16.15
C ARG A 31 7.83 -6.58 -15.40
N THR A 32 8.92 -6.67 -16.14
CA THR A 32 10.27 -6.55 -15.62
C THR A 32 10.73 -5.11 -15.73
N ASP A 33 11.26 -4.57 -14.65
CA ASP A 33 11.95 -3.27 -14.63
C ASP A 33 13.36 -3.50 -14.07
N GLU A 34 14.35 -3.43 -14.95
CA GLU A 34 15.76 -3.65 -14.60
C GLU A 34 16.30 -2.58 -13.67
N ASN A 35 15.69 -1.39 -13.67
CA ASN A 35 16.09 -0.24 -12.86
C ASN A 35 15.25 -0.11 -11.57
N TYR A 36 14.40 -1.09 -11.27
CA TYR A 36 13.52 -1.04 -10.11
C TYR A 36 14.36 -1.01 -8.82
N ARG A 37 14.21 0.06 -8.03
CA ARG A 37 15.05 0.25 -6.85
C ARG A 37 14.52 -0.55 -5.66
N TRP A 38 15.25 -1.61 -5.32
CA TRP A 38 14.97 -2.46 -4.16
C TRP A 38 16.15 -2.48 -3.19
N LYS A 39 15.86 -2.88 -1.95
CA LYS A 39 16.86 -3.17 -0.92
C LYS A 39 16.57 -4.50 -0.26
N LEU A 40 17.61 -5.15 0.26
CA LEU A 40 17.47 -6.36 1.05
C LEU A 40 17.10 -5.96 2.48
N GLN A 41 15.96 -6.42 2.98
CA GLN A 41 15.47 -6.07 4.31
C GLN A 41 15.07 -7.32 5.08
N LEU A 42 15.45 -7.38 6.36
CA LEU A 42 15.01 -8.42 7.28
C LEU A 42 13.58 -8.09 7.75
N ILE A 43 12.61 -8.86 7.28
CA ILE A 43 11.21 -8.73 7.68
C ILE A 43 11.00 -9.52 8.97
N LYS A 44 10.43 -8.83 9.97
CA LYS A 44 10.06 -9.40 11.27
C LYS A 44 8.59 -9.15 11.53
N SER A 45 7.96 -10.05 12.26
CA SER A 45 6.59 -9.89 12.74
C SER A 45 6.58 -10.05 14.25
N PRO A 46 5.83 -9.22 15.00
CA PRO A 46 5.65 -9.42 16.43
C PRO A 46 4.91 -10.73 16.75
N CYS A 47 4.21 -11.31 15.76
CA CYS A 47 3.42 -12.53 15.93
C CYS A 47 4.12 -13.79 15.41
N SER A 48 5.40 -13.72 15.01
CA SER A 48 6.13 -14.85 14.46
C SER A 48 7.56 -14.89 15.00
N ILE A 49 8.06 -16.10 15.27
CA ILE A 49 9.48 -16.33 15.62
C ILE A 49 10.40 -16.27 14.40
N TYR A 50 9.83 -16.39 13.19
CA TYR A 50 10.62 -16.39 11.97
C TYR A 50 10.94 -14.96 11.54
N SER A 51 12.20 -14.76 11.14
CA SER A 51 12.66 -13.56 10.45
C SER A 51 13.14 -13.96 9.06
N VAL A 52 12.68 -13.26 8.03
CA VAL A 52 12.98 -13.63 6.64
C VAL A 52 13.64 -12.45 5.94
N LEU A 53 14.74 -12.73 5.24
CA LEU A 53 15.43 -11.74 4.42
C LEU A 53 14.75 -11.66 3.05
N PHE A 54 14.21 -10.49 2.71
CA PHE A 54 13.43 -10.29 1.48
C PHE A 54 13.90 -9.07 0.71
N LYS A 55 13.75 -9.11 -0.62
CA LYS A 55 13.89 -7.92 -1.45
C LYS A 55 12.62 -7.08 -1.32
N THR A 56 12.77 -5.86 -0.83
CA THR A 56 11.67 -4.89 -0.66
C THR A 56 11.94 -3.65 -1.51
N ALA A 57 10.90 -3.07 -2.09
CA ALA A 57 11.03 -1.77 -2.76
C ALA A 57 11.60 -0.72 -1.79
N THR A 58 12.44 0.17 -2.32
CA THR A 58 12.89 1.36 -1.58
C THR A 58 11.74 2.34 -1.39
N LEU A 59 11.84 3.24 -0.41
CA LEU A 59 10.78 4.22 -0.16
C LEU A 59 10.62 5.19 -1.34
N GLU A 60 11.72 5.53 -2.00
CA GLU A 60 11.78 6.38 -3.18
C GLU A 60 11.10 5.71 -4.39
N GLN A 61 11.28 4.39 -4.53
CA GLN A 61 10.56 3.63 -5.55
C GLN A 61 9.06 3.60 -5.24
N LEU A 62 8.68 3.30 -4.00
CA LEU A 62 7.28 3.30 -3.59
C LEU A 62 6.61 4.67 -3.78
N TYR A 63 7.33 5.76 -3.50
CA TYR A 63 6.85 7.12 -3.78
C TYR A 63 6.52 7.30 -5.27
N THR A 64 7.45 6.93 -6.15
CA THR A 64 7.27 7.00 -7.60
C THR A 64 6.09 6.15 -8.07
N ASP A 65 6.01 4.91 -7.58
CA ASP A 65 4.93 3.98 -7.91
C ASP A 65 3.56 4.52 -7.47
N LYS A 66 3.48 5.18 -6.31
CA LYS A 66 2.25 5.81 -5.80
C LYS A 66 1.84 7.04 -6.59
N GLN A 67 2.79 7.87 -7.02
CA GLN A 67 2.49 8.99 -7.91
C GLN A 67 1.89 8.53 -9.24
N LEU A 68 2.46 7.47 -9.84
CA LEU A 68 1.91 6.87 -11.06
C LEU A 68 0.52 6.29 -10.81
N CYS A 69 0.33 5.55 -9.72
CA CYS A 69 -0.98 5.01 -9.34
C CYS A 69 -2.02 6.12 -9.19
N LEU A 70 -1.70 7.25 -8.56
CA LEU A 70 -2.67 8.34 -8.38
C LEU A 70 -3.06 9.01 -9.69
N LYS A 71 -2.14 9.13 -10.64
CA LYS A 71 -2.43 9.65 -11.99
C LYS A 71 -3.38 8.73 -12.76
N GLU A 72 -3.25 7.41 -12.59
CA GLU A 72 -4.10 6.43 -13.28
C GLU A 72 -5.42 6.16 -12.55
N ARG A 73 -5.37 6.11 -11.21
CA ARG A 73 -6.47 5.77 -10.33
C ARG A 73 -6.44 6.65 -9.07
N SER A 74 -7.32 7.65 -9.03
CA SER A 74 -7.49 8.60 -7.92
C SER A 74 -8.12 7.92 -6.67
N GLN A 75 -7.38 7.03 -6.03
CA GLN A 75 -7.84 6.24 -4.89
C GLN A 75 -7.38 6.87 -3.55
N PRO A 76 -8.28 7.01 -2.55
CA PRO A 76 -7.97 7.59 -1.23
C PRO A 76 -6.74 6.97 -0.55
N LYS A 77 -6.57 5.65 -0.67
CA LYS A 77 -5.47 4.92 -0.05
C LYS A 77 -4.11 5.33 -0.61
N ASP A 78 -4.02 5.46 -1.93
CA ASP A 78 -2.77 5.86 -2.57
C ASP A 78 -2.41 7.31 -2.24
N LEU A 79 -3.43 8.16 -2.02
CA LEU A 79 -3.25 9.55 -1.58
C LEU A 79 -2.61 9.61 -0.19
N PHE A 80 -3.17 8.85 0.75
CA PHE A 80 -2.64 8.76 2.11
C PHE A 80 -1.25 8.12 2.14
N ASP A 81 -1.03 7.03 1.41
CA ASP A 81 0.27 6.37 1.32
C ASP A 81 1.33 7.34 0.78
N LEU A 82 0.99 8.12 -0.26
CA LEU A 82 1.89 9.14 -0.81
C LEU A 82 2.24 10.19 0.24
N TRP A 83 1.24 10.74 0.94
CA TRP A 83 1.47 11.69 2.03
C TRP A 83 2.38 11.11 3.11
N TYR A 84 2.10 9.89 3.56
CA TYR A 84 2.87 9.23 4.61
C TYR A 84 4.32 9.01 4.17
N ILE A 85 4.54 8.53 2.95
CA ILE A 85 5.89 8.34 2.40
C ILE A 85 6.61 9.69 2.30
N SER A 86 5.95 10.78 1.90
CA SER A 86 6.53 12.13 1.91
C SER A 86 6.99 12.55 3.30
N GLN A 87 6.20 12.29 4.36
CA GLN A 87 6.60 12.59 5.73
C GLN A 87 7.84 11.79 6.15
N VAL A 88 7.87 10.49 5.84
CA VAL A 88 9.00 9.61 6.19
C VAL A 88 10.29 10.03 5.46
N LEU A 89 10.18 10.39 4.18
CA LEU A 89 11.31 10.87 3.38
C LEU A 89 11.68 12.33 3.66
N LYS A 90 10.92 13.04 4.51
CA LYS A 90 11.08 14.46 4.81
C LYS A 90 11.06 15.34 3.55
N MET A 91 10.15 15.02 2.63
CA MET A 91 9.95 15.74 1.38
C MET A 91 8.61 16.48 1.39
N PRO A 92 8.47 17.58 0.65
CA PRO A 92 7.18 18.25 0.52
C PRO A 92 6.18 17.32 -0.18
N TYR A 93 5.01 17.16 0.43
CA TYR A 93 3.88 16.46 -0.18
C TYR A 93 3.29 17.35 -1.28
N LYS A 94 3.21 16.83 -2.50
CA LYS A 94 2.58 17.50 -3.64
C LYS A 94 1.72 16.49 -4.41
N THR A 95 0.44 16.82 -4.57
CA THR A 95 -0.50 16.09 -5.42
C THR A 95 -1.26 17.09 -6.29
N GLU A 96 -1.46 16.74 -7.55
CA GLU A 96 -2.37 17.46 -8.47
C GLU A 96 -3.76 16.83 -8.47
N VAL A 97 -3.92 15.69 -7.78
CA VAL A 97 -5.16 14.91 -7.74
C VAL A 97 -5.96 15.30 -6.51
N GLU A 98 -7.11 15.93 -6.74
CA GLU A 98 -8.11 16.18 -5.70
C GLU A 98 -9.11 15.02 -5.63
N ILE A 99 -9.37 14.54 -4.41
CA ILE A 99 -10.36 13.51 -4.12
C ILE A 99 -11.40 14.11 -3.17
N ASP A 100 -12.68 13.79 -3.39
CA ASP A 100 -13.76 14.27 -2.52
C ASP A 100 -13.52 13.91 -1.04
N LYS A 101 -13.64 14.90 -0.16
CA LYS A 101 -13.40 14.73 1.29
C LYS A 101 -14.35 13.73 1.92
N LYS A 102 -15.59 13.61 1.45
CA LYS A 102 -16.51 12.58 1.98
C LYS A 102 -16.01 11.18 1.63
N MET A 103 -15.49 11.00 0.41
CA MET A 103 -14.85 9.76 -0.02
C MET A 103 -13.60 9.44 0.80
N LEU A 104 -12.71 10.42 1.03
CA LEU A 104 -11.52 10.26 1.87
C LEU A 104 -11.90 9.77 3.27
N ARG A 105 -12.83 10.46 3.94
CA ARG A 105 -13.33 10.06 5.27
C ARG A 105 -13.92 8.66 5.28
N ARG A 106 -14.79 8.34 4.31
CA ARG A 106 -15.49 7.05 4.23
C ARG A 106 -14.52 5.89 4.04
N ASP A 107 -13.48 6.08 3.23
CA ASP A 107 -12.61 4.98 2.82
C ASP A 107 -11.39 4.85 3.74
N LEU A 108 -10.80 5.95 4.21
CA LEU A 108 -9.59 5.93 5.04
C LEU A 108 -9.86 5.64 6.52
N ARG A 109 -10.95 6.15 7.11
CA ARG A 109 -11.27 5.93 8.55
C ARG A 109 -11.56 4.46 8.88
N LYS A 110 -11.78 3.60 7.87
CA LYS A 110 -11.92 2.15 8.05
C LYS A 110 -10.60 1.44 8.32
N PHE A 111 -9.48 2.04 7.90
CA PHE A 111 -8.16 1.41 7.94
C PHE A 111 -7.20 2.14 8.89
N LEU A 112 -7.41 3.44 9.11
CA LEU A 112 -6.50 4.27 9.89
C LEU A 112 -6.97 4.46 11.34
N PRO A 113 -6.04 4.50 12.30
CA PRO A 113 -6.33 4.92 13.67
C PRO A 113 -6.88 6.35 13.77
N ILE A 114 -7.55 6.64 14.89
CA ILE A 114 -8.17 7.95 15.17
C ILE A 114 -7.17 9.11 15.06
N ASP A 115 -5.91 8.89 15.44
CA ASP A 115 -4.86 9.92 15.41
C ASP A 115 -4.60 10.45 13.99
N PHE A 116 -4.81 9.62 12.97
CA PHE A 116 -4.67 10.02 11.57
C PHE A 116 -5.93 10.68 11.00
N HIS A 117 -7.03 10.77 11.76
CA HIS A 117 -8.25 11.39 11.24
C HIS A 117 -8.09 12.88 10.96
N LYS A 118 -7.24 13.59 11.71
CA LYS A 118 -6.93 15.01 11.43
C LYS A 118 -6.27 15.17 10.07
N VAL A 119 -5.31 14.30 9.76
CA VAL A 119 -4.63 14.28 8.46
C VAL A 119 -5.61 14.09 7.31
N ILE A 120 -6.61 13.22 7.47
CA ILE A 120 -7.65 13.01 6.43
C ILE A 120 -8.41 14.30 6.09
N GLU A 121 -8.55 15.23 7.03
CA GLU A 121 -9.23 16.51 6.80
C GLU A 121 -8.35 17.54 6.08
N GLU A 122 -7.03 17.40 6.22
CA GLU A 122 -5.99 18.25 5.63
C GLU A 122 -5.55 17.78 4.23
N LEU A 123 -5.80 16.51 3.90
CA LEU A 123 -5.69 15.95 2.55
C LEU A 123 -6.84 16.42 1.64
#